data_AF-A0A7S2N5U6-F1
#
_entry.id   AF-A0A7S2N5U6-F1
#
_cell.length_a   1.000
_cell.length_b   1.000
_cell.length_c   1.000
_cell.angle_alpha   90.00
_cell.angle_beta   90.00
_cell.angle_gamma   90.00
#
_symmetry.space_group_name_H-M   'P 1'
#
loop_
_entity.id
_entity.type
_entity.pdbx_description
1 polymer ?
#
loop_
_entity_poly.entity_id
_entity_poly.type
_entity_poly.pdbx_seq_one_letter_code
_entity_poly.pdbx_strand_id
1 'polypeptide(L)'
;DYYSGGGTARIPATNGLQATALEQITRRAEFLKVEVTSFTTSNEELIKAKEVAKAADMVIVVGATTSGEGSDRATLALDHKVDDLIAAIAPLRPTVVLMQTPGAVLTPW
;
A
#
# COMPACT_ATOMS: atom_id res chain seq x y z
N ASP A 1 -2.64 8.33 11.10
CA ASP A 1 -2.51 7.05 10.37
C ASP A 1 -3.39 7.14 9.13
N TYR A 2 -3.21 6.24 8.16
CA TYR A 2 -4.05 6.21 6.96
C TYR A 2 -5.45 5.62 7.23
N TYR A 3 -5.72 5.01 8.39
CA TYR A 3 -6.92 4.20 8.66
C TYR A 3 -8.12 5.03 9.11
N SER A 4 -7.88 6.16 9.76
CA SER A 4 -8.94 7.01 10.30
C SER A 4 -9.13 8.33 9.56
N GLY A 5 -8.29 8.64 8.56
CA GLY A 5 -8.17 10.00 8.02
C GLY A 5 -7.74 11.01 9.09
N GLY A 6 -7.75 12.30 8.74
CA GLY A 6 -7.54 13.42 9.66
C GLY A 6 -8.84 14.17 9.97
N GLY A 7 -8.90 14.80 11.15
CA GLY A 7 -10.05 15.61 11.58
C GLY A 7 -10.55 15.25 12.97
N THR A 8 -11.62 15.93 13.39
CA THR A 8 -12.22 15.80 14.73
C THR A 8 -12.90 14.46 14.97
N ALA A 9 -13.38 13.80 13.92
CA ALA A 9 -13.97 12.45 14.00
C ALA A 9 -12.94 11.32 14.10
N ARG A 10 -11.64 11.64 14.11
CA ARG A 10 -10.57 10.63 14.19
C ARG A 10 -10.59 9.91 15.53
N ILE A 11 -10.74 8.58 15.48
CA ILE A 11 -10.53 7.70 16.64
C ILE A 11 -9.18 7.00 16.46
N PRO A 12 -8.18 7.28 17.32
CA PRO A 12 -6.91 6.58 17.25
C PRO A 12 -7.12 5.11 17.60
N ALA A 13 -6.66 4.22 16.73
CA ALA A 13 -6.69 2.79 17.05
C ALA A 13 -5.75 2.50 18.23
N THR A 14 -6.22 1.67 19.16
CA THR A 14 -5.43 1.26 20.32
C THR A 14 -4.11 0.63 19.87
N ASN A 15 -3.01 1.12 20.42
CA ASN A 15 -1.67 0.62 20.09
C ASN A 15 -1.60 -0.90 20.28
N GLY A 16 -1.12 -1.61 19.27
CA GLY A 16 -0.99 -3.07 19.29
C GLY A 16 -2.25 -3.86 18.91
N LEU A 17 -3.40 -3.20 18.65
CA LEU A 17 -4.61 -3.86 18.13
C LEU A 17 -4.84 -3.62 16.63
N GLN A 18 -3.91 -2.95 15.95
CA GLN A 18 -4.00 -2.70 14.52
C GLN A 18 -3.47 -3.91 13.75
N ALA A 19 -4.38 -4.67 13.13
CA ALA A 19 -4.01 -5.73 12.21
C ALA A 19 -3.60 -5.13 10.86
N THR A 20 -2.31 -5.14 10.55
CA THR A 20 -1.82 -4.58 9.28
C THR A 20 -2.06 -5.53 8.11
N ALA A 21 -2.15 -4.99 6.89
CA ALA A 21 -2.26 -5.81 5.69
C ALA A 21 -1.11 -6.84 5.58
N LEU A 22 0.13 -6.40 5.80
CA LEU A 22 1.30 -7.28 5.78
C LEU A 22 1.17 -8.42 6.81
N GLU A 23 0.85 -8.09 8.06
CA GLU A 23 0.71 -9.09 9.13
C GLU A 23 -0.35 -10.15 8.80
N GLN A 24 -1.53 -9.73 8.32
CA GLN A 24 -2.61 -10.67 8.03
C GLN A 24 -2.36 -11.47 6.75
N ILE A 25 -1.71 -10.89 5.73
CA ILE A 25 -1.26 -11.60 4.53
C ILE A 25 -0.24 -12.67 4.92
N THR A 26 0.78 -12.31 5.71
CA THR A 26 1.80 -13.25 6.19
C THR A 26 1.16 -14.39 6.98
N ARG A 27 0.28 -14.08 7.93
CA ARG A 27 -0.43 -15.10 8.73
C ARG A 27 -1.23 -16.07 7.85
N ARG A 28 -1.90 -15.57 6.82
CA ARG A 28 -2.64 -16.42 5.87
C ARG A 28 -1.70 -17.25 5.00
N ALA A 29 -0.60 -16.66 4.56
CA ALA A 29 0.39 -17.32 3.72
C ALA A 29 1.09 -18.46 4.48
N GLU A 30 1.44 -18.27 5.75
CA GLU A 30 1.97 -19.32 6.63
C GLU A 30 1.05 -20.54 6.69
N PHE A 31 -0.26 -20.32 6.88
CA PHE A 31 -1.25 -21.40 6.90
C PHE A 31 -1.30 -22.17 5.56
N LEU A 32 -1.10 -21.46 4.45
CA LEU A 32 -1.09 -22.03 3.10
C LEU A 32 0.29 -22.52 2.64
N LYS A 33 1.33 -22.36 3.47
CA LYS A 33 2.74 -22.63 3.13
C LYS A 33 3.23 -21.85 1.90
N VAL A 34 2.79 -20.60 1.79
CA VAL A 34 3.24 -19.65 0.76
C VAL A 34 4.30 -18.75 1.37
N GLU A 35 5.40 -18.53 0.65
CA GLU A 35 6.46 -17.60 1.07
C GLU A 35 6.02 -16.15 0.83
N VAL A 36 6.29 -15.27 1.79
CA VAL A 36 6.01 -13.84 1.68
C VAL A 36 7.30 -13.07 1.90
N THR A 37 7.69 -12.32 0.88
CA THR A 37 8.79 -11.35 0.95
C THR A 37 8.18 -9.96 0.91
N SER A 38 8.37 -9.18 1.98
CA SER A 38 7.87 -7.81 2.07
C SER A 38 8.97 -6.80 1.83
N PHE A 39 8.63 -5.72 1.13
CA PHE A 39 9.53 -4.61 0.86
C PHE A 39 8.80 -3.29 1.11
N THR A 40 9.32 -2.46 2.02
CA THR A 40 8.79 -1.11 2.29
C THR A 40 9.74 -0.09 1.70
N THR A 41 9.33 0.58 0.62
CA THR A 41 10.18 1.57 -0.05
C THR A 41 10.14 2.91 0.70
N SER A 42 11.31 3.54 0.90
CA SER A 42 11.42 4.98 0.70
C SER A 42 11.67 5.21 -0.80
N ASN A 43 11.42 6.40 -1.34
CA ASN A 43 11.40 6.70 -2.79
C ASN A 43 12.67 6.30 -3.60
N GLU A 44 13.75 5.80 -2.99
CA GLU A 44 15.04 5.51 -3.63
C GLU A 44 15.27 4.04 -4.01
N GLU A 45 14.32 3.14 -3.77
CA GLU A 45 14.59 1.70 -3.90
C GLU A 45 13.74 0.97 -4.97
N LEU A 46 13.26 1.69 -5.99
CA LEU A 46 12.49 1.10 -7.10
C LEU A 46 13.22 -0.08 -7.78
N ILE A 47 14.56 -0.02 -7.86
CA ILE A 47 15.39 -1.10 -8.40
C ILE A 47 15.23 -2.37 -7.54
N LYS A 48 15.35 -2.26 -6.22
CA LYS A 48 15.18 -3.39 -5.30
C LYS A 48 13.76 -3.93 -5.31
N ALA A 49 12.76 -3.04 -5.36
CA ALA A 49 11.35 -3.45 -5.48
C ALA A 49 11.13 -4.30 -6.73
N LYS A 50 11.73 -3.91 -7.86
CA LYS A 50 11.70 -4.69 -9.11
C LYS A 50 12.41 -6.04 -8.98
N GLU A 51 13.54 -6.11 -8.31
CA GLU A 51 14.26 -7.36 -8.07
C GLU A 51 13.44 -8.34 -7.22
N VAL A 52 12.87 -7.86 -6.11
CA VAL A 52 11.98 -8.66 -5.25
C VAL A 52 10.74 -9.12 -6.02
N ALA A 53 10.10 -8.23 -6.77
CA ALA A 53 8.95 -8.57 -7.59
C ALA A 53 9.28 -9.66 -8.62
N LYS A 54 10.44 -9.59 -9.28
CA LYS A 54 10.86 -10.62 -10.24
C LYS A 54 11.05 -12.00 -9.62
N ALA A 55 11.31 -12.09 -8.32
CA ALA A 55 11.46 -13.37 -7.62
C ALA A 55 10.13 -13.99 -7.16
N ALA A 56 9.05 -13.19 -7.07
CA ALA A 56 7.75 -13.64 -6.55
C ALA A 56 6.80 -14.12 -7.66
N ASP A 57 5.91 -15.06 -7.35
CA ASP A 57 4.89 -15.53 -8.31
C ASP A 57 3.83 -14.46 -8.64
N MET A 58 3.47 -13.65 -7.65
CA MET A 58 2.58 -12.49 -7.77
C MET A 58 3.01 -11.39 -6.80
N VAL A 59 2.55 -10.17 -7.04
CA VAL A 59 2.88 -9.01 -6.18
C VAL A 59 1.60 -8.36 -5.65
N ILE A 60 1.62 -7.97 -4.38
CA ILE A 60 0.58 -7.13 -3.78
C ILE A 60 1.21 -5.78 -3.47
N VAL A 61 0.76 -4.72 -4.14
CA VAL A 61 1.18 -3.34 -3.85
C VAL A 61 0.14 -2.73 -2.90
N VAL A 62 0.59 -2.30 -1.73
CA VAL A 62 -0.27 -1.63 -0.74
C VAL A 62 -0.02 -0.13 -0.80
N GLY A 63 -1.01 0.61 -1.30
CA GLY A 63 -0.97 2.06 -1.46
C GLY A 63 -2.00 2.77 -0.59
N ALA A 64 -1.77 4.04 -0.32
CA ALA A 64 -2.72 4.85 0.41
C ALA A 64 -2.68 6.33 -0.02
N THR A 65 -3.74 7.05 0.29
CA THR A 65 -3.72 8.52 0.38
C THR A 65 -4.56 8.93 1.58
N THR A 66 -4.45 10.19 2.01
CA THR A 66 -5.20 10.71 3.15
C THR A 66 -5.82 12.06 2.84
N SER A 67 -6.78 12.47 3.68
CA SER A 67 -7.39 13.80 3.69
C SER A 67 -7.65 14.23 5.13
N GLY A 68 -7.78 15.54 5.34
CA GLY A 68 -8.05 16.11 6.65
C GLY A 68 -9.24 17.07 6.60
N GLU A 69 -9.96 17.15 7.71
CA GLU A 69 -11.00 18.17 7.90
C GLU A 69 -10.46 19.58 7.66
N GLY A 70 -11.27 20.41 6.98
CA GLY A 70 -10.92 21.81 6.70
C GLY A 70 -9.93 22.01 5.55
N SER A 71 -9.56 20.94 4.83
CA SER A 71 -8.75 21.04 3.60
C SER A 71 -9.23 20.06 2.54
N ASP A 72 -9.29 20.54 1.31
CA ASP A 72 -9.39 19.67 0.14
C ASP A 72 -8.04 19.01 -0.14
N ARG A 73 -8.09 17.87 -0.85
CA ARG A 73 -6.87 17.25 -1.39
C ARG A 73 -6.39 18.06 -2.58
N ALA A 74 -5.07 18.30 -2.65
CA ALA A 74 -4.45 18.99 -3.77
C ALA A 74 -4.47 18.17 -5.07
N THR A 75 -4.51 16.84 -4.96
CA THR A 75 -4.53 15.90 -6.10
C THR A 75 -5.39 14.68 -5.78
N LEU A 76 -5.67 13.86 -6.80
CA LEU A 76 -6.30 12.55 -6.66
C LEU A 76 -5.29 11.40 -6.75
N ALA A 77 -3.98 11.69 -6.66
CA ALA A 77 -2.93 10.68 -6.73
C ALA A 77 -2.77 9.94 -5.40
N LEU A 78 -2.11 8.78 -5.43
CA LEU A 78 -1.69 8.10 -4.21
C LEU A 78 -0.47 8.81 -3.58
N ASP A 79 -0.33 8.69 -2.27
CA ASP A 79 0.77 9.33 -1.55
C ASP A 79 2.10 8.62 -1.87
N HIS A 80 3.20 9.35 -1.69
CA HIS A 80 4.56 8.81 -1.86
C HIS A 80 4.84 8.15 -3.22
N LYS A 81 4.20 8.63 -4.30
CA LYS A 81 4.44 8.16 -5.67
C LYS A 81 4.20 6.66 -5.84
N VAL A 82 3.23 6.09 -5.12
CA VAL A 82 2.87 4.67 -5.27
C VAL A 82 2.42 4.37 -6.72
N ASP A 83 1.85 5.33 -7.44
CA ASP A 83 1.51 5.19 -8.85
C ASP A 83 2.74 4.80 -9.72
N ASP A 84 3.90 5.44 -9.49
CA ASP A 84 5.16 5.12 -10.19
C ASP A 84 5.64 3.71 -9.85
N LEU A 85 5.48 3.29 -8.58
CA LEU A 85 5.79 1.93 -8.14
C LEU A 85 4.88 0.90 -8.84
N ILE A 86 3.58 1.15 -8.92
CA ILE A 86 2.64 0.23 -9.57
C ILE A 86 2.97 0.12 -11.06
N ALA A 87 3.13 1.24 -11.76
CA ALA A 87 3.48 1.26 -13.18
C ALA A 87 4.80 0.52 -13.48
N ALA A 88 5.74 0.56 -12.55
CA ALA A 88 7.02 -0.12 -12.66
C ALA A 88 6.97 -1.63 -12.39
N ILE A 89 6.02 -2.10 -11.57
CA ILE A 89 5.89 -3.50 -11.12
C ILE A 89 4.87 -4.28 -11.94
N ALA A 90 3.73 -3.68 -12.31
CA ALA A 90 2.65 -4.34 -13.03
C ALA A 90 3.10 -5.04 -14.34
N PRO A 91 4.07 -4.52 -15.12
CA PRO A 91 4.58 -5.22 -16.30
C PRO A 91 5.47 -6.45 -15.98
N LEU A 92 5.96 -6.59 -14.75
CA LEU A 92 6.92 -7.64 -14.38
C LEU A 92 6.22 -8.92 -13.89
N ARG A 93 5.10 -8.79 -13.17
CA ARG A 93 4.38 -9.90 -12.54
C ARG A 93 2.89 -9.61 -12.39
N PRO A 94 2.03 -10.64 -12.30
CA PRO A 94 0.63 -10.46 -11.88
C PRO A 94 0.56 -9.65 -10.59
N THR A 95 -0.12 -8.49 -10.65
CA THR A 95 -0.10 -7.50 -9.58
C THR A 95 -1.50 -7.20 -9.10
N VAL A 96 -1.70 -7.25 -7.79
CA VAL A 96 -2.91 -6.80 -7.09
C VAL A 96 -2.58 -5.51 -6.35
N VAL A 97 -3.43 -4.49 -6.49
CA VAL A 97 -3.26 -3.22 -5.78
C VAL A 97 -4.32 -3.13 -4.68
N LEU A 98 -3.87 -3.08 -3.42
CA LEU A 98 -4.71 -2.82 -2.26
C LEU A 98 -4.57 -1.35 -1.88
N MET A 99 -5.68 -0.60 -1.95
CA MET A 99 -5.67 0.84 -1.72
C MET A 99 -6.49 1.21 -0.48
N GLN A 100 -5.90 2.07 0.36
CA GLN A 100 -6.57 2.67 1.50
C GLN A 100 -6.73 4.17 1.26
N THR A 101 -7.96 4.61 1.00
CA THR A 101 -8.21 5.97 0.51
C THR A 101 -9.44 6.56 1.20
N PRO A 102 -9.48 7.88 1.46
CA PRO A 102 -10.63 8.57 2.04
C PRO A 102 -11.73 8.87 1.01
N GLY A 103 -11.54 8.48 -0.26
CA GLY A 103 -12.41 8.78 -1.38
C GLY A 103 -11.73 8.43 -2.71
N ALA A 104 -12.34 8.87 -3.82
CA ALA A 104 -11.83 8.53 -5.16
C ALA A 104 -10.36 8.92 -5.37
N VAL A 105 -9.65 8.10 -6.14
CA VAL A 105 -8.28 8.32 -6.61
C VAL A 105 -8.19 8.01 -8.10
N LEU A 106 -7.17 8.55 -8.76
CA LEU A 106 -6.83 8.16 -10.12
C LEU A 106 -5.98 6.89 -10.10
N THR A 107 -6.12 6.06 -11.14
CA THR A 107 -5.31 4.85 -11.34
C THR A 107 -4.67 4.89 -12.74
N PRO A 108 -3.67 5.76 -12.96
CA PRO A 108 -3.11 6.02 -14.30
C PRO A 108 -2.09 4.96 -14.78
N TRP A 109 -1.87 3.92 -13.99
CA TRP A 109 -0.88 2.86 -14.18
C TRP A 109 -1.40 1.66 -14.97
#